data_AF-A0A1C5KQ12-F1
#
_entry.id   AF-A0A1C5KQ12-F1
#
_cell.length_a   1.000
_cell.length_b   1.000
_cell.length_c   1.000
_cell.angle_alpha   90.00
_cell.angle_beta   90.00
_cell.angle_gamma   90.00
#
_symmetry.space_group_name_H-M   'P 1'
#
loop_
_entity.id
_entity.type
_entity.pdbx_description
1 polymer ?
#
loop_
_entity_poly.entity_id
_entity_poly.type
_entity_poly.pdbx_seq_one_letter_code
_entity_poly.pdbx_strand_id
1 'polypeptide(L)'
;MAKGFLSCLFLVDIFGKYFFKTLKGKEPPEPLLDEIAELVMKDNPCWEGSPTALVALINVDIQPHVITRKLNVLAGRLYTEHGILFRSERVHEGRKLRFWKDNTENA
;
A
#
# COMPACT_ATOMS: atom_id res chain seq x y z
N MET A 1 5.23 0.75 -46.48
CA MET A 1 4.25 0.05 -45.63
C MET A 1 5.03 -0.75 -44.58
N ALA A 2 5.42 -0.12 -43.48
CA ALA A 2 6.21 -0.75 -42.42
C ALA A 2 5.30 -0.98 -41.20
N LYS A 3 4.97 -2.25 -40.94
CA LYS A 3 4.29 -2.66 -39.70
C LYS A 3 5.36 -2.74 -38.61
N GLY A 4 5.49 -1.68 -37.82
CA GLY A 4 6.31 -1.68 -36.61
C GLY A 4 5.58 -2.43 -35.49
N PHE A 5 5.92 -3.70 -35.28
CA PHE A 5 5.67 -4.38 -34.02
C PHE A 5 6.63 -3.77 -32.98
N LEU A 6 6.12 -2.86 -32.13
CA LEU A 6 6.89 -2.39 -30.98
C LEU A 6 6.92 -3.50 -29.93
N SER A 7 8.12 -4.06 -29.78
CA SER A 7 8.53 -5.00 -28.75
C SER A 7 8.39 -4.38 -27.35
N CYS A 8 7.62 -5.02 -26.47
CA CYS A 8 7.74 -4.83 -25.03
C CYS A 8 8.97 -5.60 -24.55
N LEU A 9 10.06 -4.89 -24.27
CA LEU A 9 11.25 -5.50 -23.67
C LEU A 9 10.98 -5.78 -22.18
N PHE A 10 10.80 -7.06 -21.83
CA PHE A 10 10.92 -7.53 -20.45
C PHE A 10 12.40 -7.57 -20.08
N LEU A 11 12.88 -6.56 -19.36
CA LEU A 11 14.21 -6.60 -18.76
C LEU A 11 14.12 -7.34 -17.43
N VAL A 12 14.62 -8.57 -17.41
CA VAL A 12 14.85 -9.36 -16.19
C VAL A 12 16.26 -9.01 -15.70
N ASP A 13 16.40 -8.55 -14.45
CA ASP A 13 17.72 -8.38 -13.86
C ASP A 13 18.33 -9.74 -13.44
N ILE A 14 19.63 -9.78 -13.13
CA ILE A 14 20.33 -11.00 -12.71
C ILE A 14 19.73 -11.59 -11.39
N PHE A 15 18.97 -10.80 -10.63
CA PHE A 15 18.29 -11.23 -9.41
C PHE A 15 16.81 -11.62 -9.62
N GLY A 16 16.34 -11.70 -10.86
CA GLY A 16 14.98 -12.13 -11.19
C GLY A 16 13.88 -11.13 -10.80
N LYS A 17 14.21 -9.85 -10.58
CA LYS A 17 13.23 -8.81 -10.24
C LYS A 17 12.75 -8.09 -11.50
N TYR A 18 11.43 -8.07 -11.67
CA TYR A 18 10.77 -7.29 -12.70
C TYR A 18 10.87 -5.79 -12.36
N PHE A 19 11.58 -5.01 -13.19
CA PHE A 19 11.62 -3.55 -13.08
C PHE A 19 10.59 -2.93 -14.03
N PHE A 20 9.50 -2.40 -13.49
CA PHE A 20 8.44 -1.77 -14.28
C PHE A 20 8.85 -0.32 -14.61
N LYS A 21 9.39 -0.08 -15.82
CA LYS A 21 9.67 1.30 -16.28
C LYS A 21 8.44 1.85 -17.02
N THR A 22 7.56 2.54 -16.31
CA THR A 22 6.43 3.24 -16.93
C THR A 22 6.89 4.49 -17.65
N LEU A 23 6.74 4.51 -18.97
CA LEU A 23 6.82 5.71 -19.79
C LEU A 23 5.50 6.49 -19.58
N LYS A 24 5.59 7.68 -18.95
CA LYS A 24 4.53 8.68 -18.73
C LYS A 24 3.72 8.55 -17.40
N GLY A 25 4.34 8.95 -16.30
CA GLY A 25 3.77 9.93 -15.37
C GLY A 25 2.69 9.52 -14.36
N LYS A 26 2.62 8.27 -13.89
CA LYS A 26 1.99 7.92 -12.60
C LYS A 26 2.79 6.80 -11.92
N GLU A 27 2.89 6.85 -10.60
CA GLU A 27 3.51 5.79 -9.80
C GLU A 27 2.76 4.46 -10.02
N PRO A 28 3.44 3.31 -10.10
CA PRO A 28 2.77 2.02 -10.28
C PRO A 28 1.70 1.80 -9.19
N PRO A 29 0.60 1.08 -9.53
CA PRO A 29 -0.44 0.74 -8.57
C PRO A 29 0.17 -0.07 -7.42
N GLU A 30 -0.17 0.31 -6.18
CA GLU A 30 0.31 -0.36 -4.98
C GLU A 30 -0.85 -1.13 -4.34
N PRO A 31 -0.99 -2.45 -4.60
CA PRO A 31 -2.15 -3.23 -4.16
C PRO A 31 -2.35 -3.26 -2.64
N LEU A 32 -1.28 -3.02 -1.87
CA LEU A 32 -1.36 -2.88 -0.41
C LEU A 32 -2.24 -1.70 0.01
N LEU A 33 -2.23 -0.59 -0.73
CA LEU A 33 -3.02 0.60 -0.38
C LEU A 33 -4.51 0.34 -0.64
N ASP A 34 -4.83 -0.30 -1.75
CA ASP A 34 -6.19 -0.68 -2.11
C ASP A 34 -6.80 -1.63 -1.07
N GLU A 35 -6.07 -2.67 -0.65
CA GLU A 35 -6.52 -3.63 0.37
C GLU A 35 -6.79 -2.95 1.73
N ILE A 36 -5.95 -1.99 2.13
CA ILE A 36 -6.16 -1.21 3.36
C ILE A 36 -7.36 -0.27 3.20
N ALA A 37 -7.53 0.32 2.01
CA ALA A 37 -8.68 1.14 1.73
C ALA A 37 -9.96 0.32 1.86
N GLU A 38 -10.04 -0.87 1.26
CA GLU A 38 -11.19 -1.75 1.41
C GLU A 38 -11.45 -2.14 2.87
N LEU A 39 -10.40 -2.44 3.65
CA LEU A 39 -10.49 -2.74 5.08
C LEU A 39 -11.12 -1.59 5.90
N VAL A 40 -10.76 -0.34 5.59
CA VAL A 40 -11.20 0.86 6.33
C VAL A 40 -12.47 1.50 5.70
N MET A 41 -12.84 1.14 4.47
CA MET A 41 -13.99 1.71 3.76
C MET A 41 -15.32 1.02 4.06
N LYS A 42 -15.32 -0.25 4.48
CA LYS A 42 -16.54 -1.08 4.45
C LYS A 42 -17.48 -0.88 5.64
N ASP A 43 -16.99 -0.94 6.88
CA ASP A 43 -17.86 -0.99 8.07
C ASP A 43 -17.29 -0.27 9.31
N ASN A 44 -16.03 0.19 9.27
CA ASN A 44 -15.37 0.80 10.42
C ASN A 44 -14.41 1.91 9.95
N PRO A 45 -14.74 3.21 10.14
CA PRO A 45 -13.91 4.31 9.67
C PRO A 45 -12.56 4.38 10.40
N CYS A 46 -12.34 3.54 11.41
CA CYS A 46 -11.04 3.30 12.01
C CYS A 46 -10.74 1.81 12.11
N TRP A 47 -9.46 1.46 12.06
CA TRP A 47 -8.98 0.12 12.37
C TRP A 47 -7.77 0.21 13.28
N GLU A 48 -7.64 -0.75 14.20
CA GLU A 48 -6.56 -0.81 15.16
C GLU A 48 -6.14 -2.25 15.42
N GLY A 49 -4.84 -2.52 15.38
CA GLY A 49 -4.33 -3.88 15.61
C GLY A 49 -2.82 -3.99 15.53
N SER A 50 -2.30 -5.20 15.68
CA SER A 50 -0.88 -5.50 15.49
C SER A 50 -0.56 -5.66 13.99
N PRO A 51 0.71 -5.51 13.57
CA PRO A 51 1.11 -5.80 12.19
C PRO A 51 0.79 -7.23 11.76
N THR A 52 0.86 -8.20 12.67
CA THR A 52 0.50 -9.60 12.40
C THR A 52 -1.00 -9.74 12.15
N ALA A 53 -1.84 -9.06 12.94
CA ALA A 53 -3.28 -9.05 12.73
C ALA A 53 -3.65 -8.41 11.38
N LEU A 54 -2.95 -7.35 10.98
CA LEU A 54 -3.16 -6.73 9.67
C LEU A 54 -2.88 -7.71 8.52
N VAL A 55 -1.74 -8.40 8.57
CA VAL A 55 -1.35 -9.38 7.54
C VAL A 55 -2.34 -10.54 7.43
N ALA A 56 -2.95 -10.94 8.54
CA ALA A 56 -3.98 -12.00 8.53
C ALA A 56 -5.32 -11.55 7.90
N LEU A 57 -5.56 -10.24 7.78
CA LEU A 57 -6.80 -9.68 7.23
C LEU A 57 -6.69 -9.32 5.75
N ILE A 58 -5.51 -8.91 5.29
CA ILE A 58 -5.29 -8.50 3.89
C ILE A 58 -4.84 -9.69 3.05
N ASN A 59 -5.19 -9.71 1.76
CA ASN A 59 -4.84 -10.81 0.88
C ASN A 59 -3.43 -10.67 0.26
N VAL A 60 -2.50 -10.05 0.98
CA VAL A 60 -1.15 -9.75 0.49
C VAL A 60 -0.11 -10.48 1.34
N ASP A 61 0.67 -11.35 0.70
CA ASP A 61 1.75 -12.10 1.36
C ASP A 61 2.96 -11.20 1.68
N ILE A 62 2.90 -10.53 2.83
CA ILE A 62 3.94 -9.63 3.34
C ILE A 62 4.21 -9.93 4.81
N GLN A 63 5.48 -9.96 5.19
CA GLN A 63 5.86 -10.17 6.58
C GLN A 63 5.46 -8.97 7.47
N PRO A 64 5.03 -9.19 8.73
CA PRO A 64 4.56 -8.14 9.64
C PRO A 64 5.51 -6.95 9.85
N HIS A 65 6.82 -7.20 9.85
CA HIS A 65 7.80 -6.13 10.01
C HIS A 65 8.01 -5.32 8.72
N VAL A 66 7.83 -5.96 7.56
CA VAL A 66 7.95 -5.34 6.23
C VAL A 66 6.76 -4.44 5.96
N ILE A 67 5.53 -4.88 6.26
CA ILE A 67 4.31 -4.08 6.07
C ILE A 67 4.38 -2.78 6.88
N THR A 68 4.86 -2.84 8.13
CA THR A 68 5.02 -1.61 8.95
C THR A 68 5.97 -0.62 8.29
N ARG A 69 7.11 -1.09 7.75
CA ARG A 69 8.09 -0.24 7.07
C ARG A 69 7.53 0.33 5.77
N LYS A 70 6.83 -0.49 4.99
CA LYS A 70 6.22 -0.09 3.73
C LYS A 70 5.13 0.97 3.96
N LEU A 71 4.30 0.79 4.98
CA LEU A 71 3.27 1.77 5.36
C LEU A 71 3.84 3.09 5.85
N ASN A 72 4.94 3.08 6.61
CA ASN A 72 5.61 4.33 7.00
C ASN A 72 6.09 5.13 5.78
N VAL A 73 6.52 4.45 4.71
CA VAL A 73 6.94 5.10 3.45
C VAL A 73 5.72 5.58 2.65
N LEU A 74 4.68 4.76 2.56
CA LEU A 74 3.50 5.04 1.74
C LEU A 74 2.42 5.86 2.46
N ALA A 75 2.61 6.26 3.72
CA ALA A 75 1.60 6.95 4.52
C ALA A 75 1.03 8.21 3.82
N GLY A 76 1.89 9.03 3.23
CA GLY A 76 1.44 10.22 2.49
C GLY A 76 0.63 9.86 1.25
N ARG A 77 0.99 8.75 0.59
CA ARG A 77 0.29 8.26 -0.61
C ARG A 77 -1.06 7.64 -0.26
N LEU A 78 -1.12 6.87 0.84
CA LEU A 78 -2.37 6.34 1.41
C LEU A 78 -3.37 7.46 1.72
N TYR A 79 -2.89 8.58 2.28
CA TYR A 79 -3.71 9.76 2.50
C TYR A 79 -4.16 10.42 1.19
N THR A 80 -3.23 10.61 0.24
CA THR A 80 -3.52 11.29 -1.03
C THR A 80 -4.49 10.52 -1.91
N GLU A 81 -4.39 9.19 -1.94
CA GLU A 81 -5.18 8.33 -2.82
C GLU A 81 -6.51 7.91 -2.18
N HIS A 82 -6.55 7.70 -0.86
CA HIS A 82 -7.72 7.12 -0.18
C HIS A 82 -8.26 7.95 0.99
N GLY A 83 -7.62 9.08 1.35
CA GLY A 83 -8.04 9.89 2.50
C GLY A 83 -7.84 9.19 3.85
N ILE A 84 -6.96 8.19 3.92
CA ILE A 84 -6.72 7.39 5.12
C ILE A 84 -5.43 7.84 5.79
N LEU A 85 -5.55 8.21 7.05
CA LEU A 85 -4.44 8.52 7.93
C LEU A 85 -3.93 7.23 8.58
N PHE A 86 -2.62 7.16 8.75
CA PHE A 86 -1.94 6.00 9.33
C PHE A 86 -0.98 6.43 10.44
N ARG A 87 -0.94 5.63 11.51
CA ARG A 87 0.06 5.76 12.57
C ARG A 87 0.52 4.39 13.07
N SER A 88 1.82 4.30 13.33
CA SER A 88 2.41 3.20 14.09
C SER A 88 2.88 3.71 15.46
N GLU A 89 2.60 2.95 16.51
CA GLU A 89 2.97 3.25 17.90
C GLU A 89 3.68 2.05 18.53
N ARG A 90 4.66 2.29 19.41
CA ARG A 90 5.21 1.25 20.27
C ARG A 90 4.42 1.20 21.57
N VAL A 91 3.90 0.03 21.89
CA VAL A 91 3.22 -0.30 23.14
C VAL A 91 3.96 -1.43 23.86
N HIS A 92 3.62 -1.71 25.12
CA HIS A 92 4.26 -2.79 25.88
C HIS A 92 4.11 -4.16 25.18
N GLU A 93 2.98 -4.39 24.52
CA GLU A 93 2.66 -5.63 23.78
C GLU A 93 3.27 -5.68 22.36
N GLY A 94 4.08 -4.68 21.96
CA GLY A 94 4.74 -4.64 20.67
C GLY A 94 4.40 -3.39 19.84
N ARG A 95 4.18 -3.56 18.53
CA ARG A 95 3.76 -2.45 17.65
C ARG A 95 2.27 -2.48 17.45
N LYS A 96 1.68 -1.30 17.50
CA LYS A 96 0.26 -1.06 17.27
C LYS A 96 0.11 -0.16 16.05
N LEU A 97 -0.70 -0.59 15.11
CA LEU A 97 -1.04 0.14 13.90
C LEU A 97 -2.45 0.68 14.05
N ARG A 98 -2.66 1.91 13.59
CA ARG A 98 -3.96 2.57 13.57
C ARG A 98 -4.19 3.20 12.20
N PHE A 99 -5.37 2.99 11.65
CA PHE A 99 -5.86 3.66 10.46
C PHE A 99 -7.16 4.37 10.79
N TRP A 100 -7.39 5.53 10.20
CA TRP A 100 -8.69 6.19 10.25
C TRP A 100 -8.88 7.05 9.02
N LYS A 101 -10.13 7.17 8.57
CA LYS A 101 -10.49 8.17 7.56
C LYS A 101 -10.42 9.56 8.17
N ASP A 102 -9.93 10.51 7.40
CA ASP A 102 -10.13 11.91 7.75
C ASP A 102 -11.60 12.28 7.47
N ASN A 103 -12.33 12.69 8.49
CA ASN A 103 -13.75 13.08 8.38
C ASN A 103 -13.89 14.52 7.88
N THR A 104 -12.87 15.11 7.25
CA THR A 104 -12.89 16.44 6.66
C THR A 104 -13.67 16.48 5.33
N GLU A 105 -14.81 15.81 5.28
CA GLU A 105 -15.91 16.25 4.41
C GLU A 105 -16.67 17.32 5.20
N ASN A 106 -16.54 18.59 4.77
CA ASN A 106 -17.17 19.82 5.31
C ASN A 106 -16.29 20.70 6.21
N ALA A 107 -15.58 21.65 5.59
CA ALA A 107 -15.44 23.01 6.09
C ALA A 107 -15.56 23.98 4.91
#